data_AF-A0A258G1L9-F1
#
_entry.id   AF-A0A258G1L9-F1
#
_cell.length_a   1.000
_cell.length_b   1.000
_cell.length_c   1.000
_cell.angle_alpha   90.00
_cell.angle_beta   90.00
_cell.angle_gamma   90.00
#
_symmetry.space_group_name_H-M   'P 1'
#
loop_
_entity.id
_entity.type
_entity.pdbx_description
1 polymer ?
#
loop_
_entity_poly.entity_id
_entity_poly.type
_entity_poly.pdbx_seq_one_letter_code
_entity_poly.pdbx_strand_id
1 'polypeptide(L)'
;MERDGSWSVDRIAAINLFRMLELEPTDDQMTIASERFAAHRRDTNSWAADRLHTKITDHLEAASVAYFQRQGDSWSDGYRTAQHELMRLLPDELIDTTPDIARTKGQILRSMIRRNRQSQ
;
A
#
# COMPACT_ATOMS: atom_id res chain seq x y z
N MET A 1 12.90 -1.37 -24.63
CA MET A 1 11.77 -1.93 -23.87
C MET A 1 12.39 -2.71 -22.71
N GLU A 2 12.78 -2.00 -21.66
CA GLU A 2 13.47 -2.57 -20.50
C GLU A 2 12.47 -3.39 -19.69
N ARG A 3 12.62 -4.72 -19.77
CA ARG A 3 12.01 -5.68 -18.87
C ARG A 3 13.14 -6.28 -18.04
N ASP A 4 13.66 -5.53 -17.07
CA ASP A 4 14.77 -6.05 -16.27
C ASP A 4 14.57 -5.75 -14.78
N GLY A 5 14.53 -6.81 -13.97
CA GLY A 5 14.40 -6.78 -12.52
C GLY A 5 13.24 -7.60 -11.93
N SER A 6 12.15 -7.81 -12.67
CA SER A 6 10.95 -8.52 -12.15
C SER A 6 10.99 -10.05 -12.28
N TRP A 7 12.02 -10.61 -12.89
CA TRP A 7 12.37 -12.00 -12.63
C TRP A 7 12.93 -12.06 -11.21
N SER A 8 12.13 -12.47 -10.22
CA SER A 8 12.56 -13.60 -9.37
C SER A 8 11.71 -13.88 -8.13
N VAL A 9 10.86 -13.01 -7.57
CA VAL A 9 10.18 -13.42 -6.30
C VAL A 9 9.16 -14.54 -6.54
N ASP A 10 8.22 -14.34 -7.46
CA ASP A 10 7.16 -15.32 -7.74
C ASP A 10 7.74 -16.59 -8.42
N ARG A 11 8.82 -16.43 -9.21
CA ARG A 11 9.56 -17.55 -9.81
C ARG A 11 10.39 -18.33 -8.79
N ILE A 12 11.02 -17.67 -7.82
CA ILE A 12 11.70 -18.32 -6.70
C ILE A 12 10.67 -19.05 -5.83
N ALA A 13 9.50 -18.45 -5.57
CA ALA A 13 8.43 -19.12 -4.85
C ALA A 13 7.96 -20.39 -5.58
N ALA A 14 7.78 -20.33 -6.91
CA ALA A 14 7.50 -21.51 -7.73
C ALA A 14 8.60 -22.57 -7.67
N ILE A 15 9.88 -22.18 -7.79
CA ILE A 15 11.03 -23.09 -7.66
C ILE A 15 11.04 -23.77 -6.28
N ASN A 16 10.82 -23.00 -5.20
CA ASN A 16 10.80 -23.54 -3.85
C ASN A 16 9.62 -24.49 -3.64
N LEU A 17 8.45 -24.20 -4.21
CA LEU A 17 7.30 -25.09 -4.19
C LEU A 17 7.64 -26.43 -4.86
N PHE A 18 8.16 -26.41 -6.09
CA PHE A 18 8.50 -27.64 -6.80
C PHE A 18 9.61 -28.44 -6.09
N ARG A 19 10.62 -27.75 -5.56
CA ARG A 19 11.67 -28.39 -4.75
C ARG A 19 11.11 -29.05 -3.49
N MET A 20 10.19 -28.40 -2.78
CA MET A 20 9.56 -28.96 -1.57
C MET A 20 8.73 -30.21 -1.89
N LEU A 21 8.12 -30.24 -3.08
CA LEU A 21 7.32 -31.37 -3.54
C LEU A 21 8.16 -32.47 -4.21
N GLU A 22 9.47 -32.27 -4.33
CA GLU A 22 10.39 -33.19 -5.03
C GLU A 22 9.95 -33.47 -6.48
N LEU A 23 9.40 -32.46 -7.15
CA LEU A 23 8.95 -32.53 -8.54
C LEU A 23 9.95 -31.80 -9.44
N GLU A 24 10.20 -32.38 -10.61
CA GLU A 24 10.89 -31.71 -11.72
C GLU A 24 9.85 -31.09 -12.66
N PRO A 25 9.65 -29.77 -12.61
CA PRO A 25 8.64 -29.10 -13.43
C PRO A 25 9.14 -28.90 -14.86
N THR A 26 8.21 -28.94 -15.82
CA THR A 26 8.47 -28.39 -17.15
C THR A 26 8.51 -26.86 -17.10
N ASP A 27 9.11 -26.23 -18.11
CA ASP A 27 9.14 -24.76 -18.23
C ASP A 27 7.74 -24.14 -18.25
N ASP A 28 6.76 -24.83 -18.84
CA ASP A 28 5.37 -24.41 -18.85
C ASP A 28 4.76 -24.46 -17.44
N GLN A 29 5.02 -25.53 -16.69
CA GLN A 29 4.57 -25.66 -15.30
C GLN A 29 5.20 -24.59 -14.39
N MET A 30 6.48 -24.30 -14.61
CA MET A 30 7.19 -23.23 -13.90
C MET A 30 6.56 -21.86 -14.19
N THR A 31 6.22 -21.60 -15.44
CA THR A 31 5.58 -20.34 -15.87
C THR A 31 4.21 -20.20 -15.24
N ILE A 32 3.36 -21.22 -15.33
CA ILE A 32 2.02 -21.24 -14.74
C ILE A 32 2.08 -21.01 -13.23
N ALA A 33 2.97 -21.72 -12.52
CA ALA A 33 3.12 -21.56 -11.08
C ALA A 33 3.55 -20.13 -10.70
N SER A 34 4.52 -19.57 -11.42
CA SER A 34 5.00 -18.20 -11.20
C SER A 34 3.89 -17.17 -11.42
N GLU A 35 3.06 -17.35 -12.45
CA GLU A 35 1.90 -16.48 -12.72
C GLU A 35 0.84 -16.58 -11.62
N ARG A 36 0.60 -17.78 -11.08
CA ARG A 36 -0.33 -17.99 -9.97
C ARG A 36 0.16 -17.33 -8.68
N PHE A 37 1.45 -17.42 -8.37
CA PHE A 37 2.04 -16.68 -7.25
C PHE A 37 1.92 -15.16 -7.44
N ALA A 38 2.20 -14.66 -8.65
CA ALA A 38 2.05 -13.25 -8.96
C ALA A 38 0.59 -12.78 -8.81
N ALA A 39 -0.38 -13.57 -9.27
CA ALA A 39 -1.81 -13.26 -9.08
C ALA A 39 -2.18 -13.25 -7.60
N HIS A 40 -1.81 -14.28 -6.85
CA HIS A 40 -2.09 -14.36 -5.42
C HIS A 40 -1.49 -13.20 -4.63
N ARG A 41 -0.25 -12.79 -4.96
CA ARG A 41 0.41 -11.63 -4.35
C ARG A 41 -0.35 -10.33 -4.65
N ARG A 42 -0.83 -10.12 -5.88
CA ARG A 42 -1.67 -8.96 -6.22
C ARG A 42 -2.98 -8.96 -5.43
N ASP A 43 -3.66 -10.09 -5.35
CA ASP A 43 -4.93 -10.22 -4.62
C ASP A 43 -4.73 -9.94 -3.12
N THR A 44 -3.67 -10.50 -2.55
CA THR A 44 -3.32 -10.31 -1.14
C THR A 44 -2.92 -8.86 -0.84
N ASN A 45 -2.17 -8.23 -1.75
CA ASN A 45 -1.82 -6.82 -1.63
C ASN A 45 -3.06 -5.91 -1.72
N SER A 46 -3.97 -6.20 -2.66
CA SER A 46 -5.25 -5.48 -2.76
C SER A 46 -6.04 -5.59 -1.46
N TRP A 47 -6.17 -6.80 -0.91
CA TRP A 47 -6.85 -7.02 0.35
C TRP A 47 -6.18 -6.29 1.53
N ALA A 48 -4.85 -6.31 1.58
CA ALA A 48 -4.09 -5.61 2.62
C ALA A 48 -4.29 -4.09 2.53
N ALA A 49 -4.32 -3.54 1.31
CA ALA A 49 -4.59 -2.13 1.07
C ALA A 49 -6.02 -1.74 1.45
N ASP A 50 -7.03 -2.53 1.07
CA ASP A 50 -8.43 -2.32 1.44
C ASP A 50 -8.62 -2.31 2.96
N ARG A 51 -7.94 -3.24 3.65
CA ARG A 51 -7.94 -3.30 5.11
C ARG A 51 -7.27 -2.08 5.73
N LEU A 52 -6.16 -1.61 5.17
CA LEU A 52 -5.47 -0.42 5.64
C LEU A 52 -6.32 0.84 5.41
N HIS A 53 -6.96 0.94 4.25
CA HIS A 53 -7.87 2.03 3.91
C HIS A 53 -9.06 2.09 4.88
N THR A 54 -9.68 0.95 5.16
CA THR A 54 -10.74 0.83 6.18
C THR A 54 -10.25 1.31 7.54
N LYS A 55 -9.09 0.82 7.99
CA LYS A 55 -8.52 1.19 9.30
C LYS A 55 -8.19 2.69 9.41
N ILE A 56 -7.67 3.30 8.34
CA ILE A 56 -7.40 4.74 8.32
C ILE A 56 -8.71 5.53 8.34
N THR A 57 -9.72 5.08 7.59
CA THR A 57 -11.06 5.69 7.58
C THR A 57 -11.69 5.65 8.97
N ASP A 58 -11.67 4.51 9.64
CA ASP A 58 -12.18 4.36 11.02
C ASP A 58 -11.46 5.31 11.98
N HIS A 59 -10.14 5.45 11.84
CA HIS A 59 -9.34 6.34 12.69
C HIS A 59 -9.64 7.81 12.44
N LEU A 60 -9.84 8.18 11.17
CA LEU A 60 -10.26 9.50 10.75
C LEU A 60 -11.65 9.81 11.31
N GLU A 61 -12.63 8.91 11.19
CA GLU A 61 -13.98 9.08 11.71
C GLU A 61 -14.00 9.22 13.23
N ALA A 62 -13.26 8.36 13.95
CA ALA A 62 -13.14 8.47 15.40
C ALA A 62 -12.54 9.83 15.83
N ALA A 63 -11.54 10.32 15.10
CA ALA A 63 -10.96 11.63 15.34
C ALA A 63 -11.94 12.77 14.98
N SER A 64 -12.70 12.64 13.89
CA SER A 64 -13.66 13.67 13.48
C SER A 64 -14.73 13.87 14.55
N VAL A 65 -15.29 12.79 15.11
CA VAL A 65 -16.25 12.86 16.23
C VAL A 65 -15.66 13.55 17.46
N ALA A 66 -14.41 13.26 17.81
CA ALA A 66 -13.75 13.83 18.99
C ALA A 66 -13.37 15.31 18.83
N TYR A 67 -13.00 15.75 17.61
CA TYR A 67 -12.47 17.08 17.35
C TYR A 67 -13.49 18.06 16.74
N PHE A 68 -14.57 17.57 16.12
CA PHE A 68 -15.64 18.41 15.56
C PHE A 68 -16.29 19.30 16.63
N GLN A 69 -16.44 18.80 17.86
CA GLN A 69 -16.97 19.59 18.97
C GLN A 69 -16.04 20.73 19.45
N ARG A 70 -14.75 20.74 19.03
CA ARG A 70 -13.72 21.62 19.61
C ARG A 70 -13.10 22.63 18.65
N GLN A 71 -13.12 22.42 17.33
CA GLN A 71 -12.25 23.14 16.38
C GLN A 71 -12.97 23.86 15.22
N GLY A 72 -14.30 23.75 15.10
CA GLY A 72 -15.10 24.47 14.08
C GLY A 72 -14.78 24.07 12.62
N ASP A 73 -15.27 24.88 11.67
CA ASP A 73 -15.29 24.55 10.23
C ASP A 73 -13.92 24.26 9.60
N SER A 74 -12.85 24.87 10.11
CA SER A 74 -11.47 24.67 9.62
C SER A 74 -10.97 23.24 9.79
N TRP A 75 -11.48 22.51 10.79
CA TRP A 75 -11.17 21.10 11.02
C TRP A 75 -11.90 20.20 10.02
N SER A 76 -13.16 20.52 9.72
CA SER A 76 -13.98 19.80 8.75
C SER A 76 -13.37 19.85 7.34
N ASP A 77 -12.82 20.99 6.94
CA ASP A 77 -12.10 21.11 5.67
C ASP A 77 -10.81 20.28 5.67
N GLY A 78 -10.01 20.33 6.73
CA GLY A 78 -8.80 19.51 6.86
C GLY A 78 -9.09 18.00 6.82
N TYR A 79 -10.19 17.58 7.44
CA TYR A 79 -10.68 16.21 7.41
C TYR A 79 -11.05 15.77 5.98
N ARG A 80 -11.84 16.60 5.27
CA ARG A 80 -12.24 16.33 3.88
C ARG A 80 -11.04 16.24 2.95
N THR A 81 -10.04 17.11 3.12
CA THR A 81 -8.79 17.04 2.37
C THR A 81 -8.02 15.75 2.68
N ALA A 82 -7.93 15.33 3.94
CA ALA A 82 -7.27 14.08 4.31
C ALA A 82 -7.96 12.85 3.70
N GLN A 83 -9.30 12.81 3.67
CA GLN A 83 -10.06 11.76 3.00
C GLN A 83 -9.81 11.73 1.49
N HIS A 84 -9.81 12.90 0.83
CA HIS A 84 -9.53 13.00 -0.60
C HIS A 84 -8.12 12.51 -0.94
N GLU A 85 -7.13 12.83 -0.12
CA GLU A 85 -5.75 12.36 -0.33
C GLU A 85 -5.63 10.86 -0.08
N LEU A 86 -6.35 10.30 0.91
CA LEU A 86 -6.39 8.86 1.15
C LEU A 86 -6.96 8.10 -0.05
N MET A 87 -8.04 8.60 -0.67
CA MET A 87 -8.66 7.99 -1.85
C MET A 87 -7.77 8.03 -3.10
N ARG A 88 -6.72 8.85 -3.12
CA ARG A 88 -5.78 8.98 -4.24
C ARG A 88 -4.55 8.09 -4.10
N LEU A 89 -4.31 7.51 -2.93
CA LEU A 89 -3.18 6.62 -2.70
C LEU A 89 -3.42 5.28 -3.38
N LEU A 90 -2.40 4.81 -4.11
CA LEU A 90 -2.44 3.49 -4.71
C LEU A 90 -2.27 2.41 -3.63
N PRO A 91 -2.84 1.21 -3.81
CA PRO A 91 -2.68 0.07 -2.90
C PRO A 91 -1.23 -0.21 -2.50
N ASP A 92 -0.31 -0.12 -3.46
CA ASP A 92 1.11 -0.36 -3.24
C ASP A 92 1.78 0.73 -2.39
N GLU A 93 1.26 1.96 -2.42
CA GLU A 93 1.74 3.07 -1.57
C GLU A 93 1.21 2.97 -0.13
N LEU A 94 0.10 2.28 0.07
CA LEU A 94 -0.49 2.04 1.40
C LEU A 94 0.30 0.97 2.16
N ILE A 95 0.78 -0.08 1.48
CA ILE A 95 1.50 -1.19 2.12
C ILE A 95 2.84 -0.71 2.73
N ASP A 96 3.49 0.30 2.14
CA ASP A 96 4.77 0.86 2.60
C ASP A 96 4.60 1.97 3.68
N THR A 97 3.36 2.29 4.08
CA THR A 97 3.10 3.39 5.03
C THR A 97 3.05 2.99 6.49
N THR A 98 3.67 1.87 6.91
CA THR A 98 3.80 1.58 8.35
C THR A 98 4.54 2.73 9.04
N PRO A 99 3.87 3.63 9.78
CA PRO A 99 4.58 4.70 10.45
C PRO A 99 5.02 4.11 11.78
N ASP A 100 6.26 3.65 11.84
CA ASP A 100 6.84 3.12 13.08
C ASP A 100 6.89 4.20 14.19
N ILE A 101 6.72 5.48 13.81
CA ILE A 101 6.70 6.62 14.73
C ILE A 101 5.67 7.64 14.23
N ALA A 102 4.76 8.05 15.12
CA ALA A 102 3.80 9.13 14.85
C ALA A 102 4.55 10.40 14.42
N ARG A 103 4.35 10.84 13.17
CA ARG A 103 5.04 12.01 12.62
C ARG A 103 4.55 13.29 13.29
N THR A 104 5.49 14.12 13.71
CA THR A 104 5.21 15.48 14.22
C THR A 104 4.64 16.37 13.11
N LYS A 105 3.85 17.39 13.48
CA LYS A 105 3.28 18.38 12.52
C LYS A 105 4.33 18.97 11.57
N GLY A 106 5.53 19.27 12.09
CA GLY A 106 6.63 19.79 11.28
C GLY A 106 7.19 18.77 10.28
N GLN A 107 7.21 17.47 10.61
CA GLN A 107 7.61 16.42 9.68
C GLN A 107 6.59 16.25 8.56
N ILE A 108 5.29 16.34 8.88
CA ILE A 108 4.22 16.31 7.89
C ILE A 108 4.37 17.48 6.91
N LEU A 109 4.50 18.71 7.43
CA LEU A 109 4.65 19.91 6.61
C LEU A 109 5.87 19.84 5.68
N ARG A 110 7.02 19.41 6.20
CA ARG A 110 8.24 19.22 5.39
C ARG A 110 8.07 18.16 4.30
N SER A 111 7.33 17.08 4.58
CA SER A 111 7.05 16.05 3.58
C SER A 111 6.13 16.55 2.46
N MET A 112 5.15 17.40 2.79
CA MET A 112 4.26 18.03 1.80
C MET A 112 5.04 19.00 0.91
N ILE A 113 5.89 19.86 1.49
CA ILE A 113 6.75 20.79 0.73
C ILE A 113 7.68 20.01 -0.21
N ARG A 114 8.24 18.90 0.26
CA ARG A 114 9.14 18.07 -0.55
C ARG A 114 8.41 17.45 -1.75
N ARG A 115 7.20 16.90 -1.55
CA ARG A 115 6.39 16.33 -2.65
C ARG A 115 5.99 17.39 -3.67
N ASN A 116 5.55 18.56 -3.21
CA ASN A 116 5.12 19.64 -4.11
C ASN A 116 6.26 20.17 -5.00
N ARG A 117 7.51 20.12 -4.50
CA ARG A 117 8.73 20.43 -5.29
C ARG A 117 9.13 19.35 -6.29
N GLN A 118 8.67 18.11 -6.12
CA GLN A 118 8.97 17.00 -7.03
C GLN A 118 7.92 16.85 -8.14
N SER A 119 6.75 17.48 -7.99
CA SER A 119 5.66 17.48 -8.97
C SER A 119 5.68 18.71 -9.89
N GLN A 120 6.71 19.56 -9.78
CA GLN A 120 7.05 20.65 -10.72
C GLN A 120 8.27 20.25 -11.55
#